data_AF-A0A382S0B2-F1
#
_entry.id   AF-A0A382S0B2-F1
#
_cell.length_a   1.000
_cell.length_b   1.000
_cell.length_c   1.000
_cell.angle_alpha   90.00
_cell.angle_beta   90.00
_cell.angle_gamma   90.00
#
_symmetry.space_group_name_H-M   'P 1'
#
loop_
_entity.id
_entity.type
_entity.pdbx_description
1 polymer ?
#
loop_
_entity_poly.entity_id
_entity_poly.type
_entity_poly.pdbx_seq_one_letter_code
_entity_poly.pdbx_strand_id
1 'polypeptide(L)'
;MPKFHERFPNFHQRLKAINIWRVGTPYGIFKLGEEIEPDPDPILRIDTSDCTVHVLTSIAFTNSKDWKQARNNMIDIHYKADEKGKKFPTFKSRWHYTSDRITYNPYTRDKTLSLIKPSFLDSVQLTLNKKSDESEFLDLDWSSYRTVYFIPNDEINKHFLLSLPEICGIAFVRRSYFGM
;
A
#
# COMPACT_ATOMS: atom_id res chain seq x y z
N MET A 1 -19.27 7.98 10.49
CA MET A 1 -18.95 7.13 9.31
C MET A 1 -20.25 6.78 8.58
N PRO A 2 -20.29 6.71 7.23
CA PRO A 2 -21.53 6.58 6.43
C PRO A 2 -22.36 5.27 6.57
N LYS A 3 -22.28 4.57 7.71
CA LYS A 3 -22.96 3.28 7.94
C LYS A 3 -22.69 2.25 6.81
N PHE A 4 -21.49 2.27 6.25
CA PHE A 4 -21.11 1.39 5.13
C PHE A 4 -21.27 -0.11 5.45
N HIS A 5 -21.03 -0.53 6.70
CA HIS A 5 -21.26 -1.93 7.10
C HIS A 5 -22.74 -2.32 7.09
N GLU A 6 -23.64 -1.40 7.45
CA GLU A 6 -25.09 -1.64 7.40
C GLU A 6 -25.58 -1.69 5.94
N ARG A 7 -25.14 -0.73 5.11
CA ARG A 7 -25.55 -0.62 3.70
C ARG A 7 -24.92 -1.67 2.79
N PHE A 8 -23.69 -2.06 3.08
CA PHE A 8 -22.90 -3.01 2.29
C PHE A 8 -22.27 -4.05 3.25
N PRO A 9 -23.00 -5.11 3.62
CA PRO A 9 -22.47 -6.14 4.52
C PRO A 9 -21.32 -6.94 3.91
N ASN A 10 -21.38 -7.18 2.59
CA ASN A 10 -20.33 -7.86 1.84
C ASN A 10 -19.06 -7.00 1.72
N PHE A 11 -17.89 -7.59 1.99
CA PHE A 11 -16.60 -6.90 2.01
C PHE A 11 -16.25 -6.26 0.65
N HIS A 12 -16.38 -6.98 -0.46
CA HIS A 12 -16.07 -6.46 -1.81
C HIS A 12 -17.00 -5.30 -2.19
N GLN A 13 -18.30 -5.44 -1.96
CA GLN A 13 -19.26 -4.37 -2.25
C GLN A 13 -19.01 -3.13 -1.39
N ARG A 14 -18.65 -3.33 -0.12
CA ARG A 14 -18.28 -2.23 0.78
C ARG A 14 -17.03 -1.50 0.32
N LEU A 15 -16.00 -2.24 -0.08
CA LEU A 15 -14.76 -1.65 -0.60
C LEU A 15 -15.04 -0.85 -1.88
N LYS A 16 -15.86 -1.37 -2.80
CA LYS A 16 -16.30 -0.64 -4.00
C LYS A 16 -17.04 0.65 -3.64
N ALA A 17 -18.02 0.58 -2.75
CA ALA A 17 -18.79 1.74 -2.30
C ALA A 17 -17.93 2.81 -1.63
N ILE A 18 -16.97 2.41 -0.81
CA ILE A 18 -16.01 3.35 -0.18
C ILE A 18 -15.14 4.03 -1.24
N ASN A 19 -14.62 3.30 -2.23
CA ASN A 19 -13.81 3.92 -3.28
C ASN A 19 -14.64 4.88 -4.15
N ILE A 20 -15.90 4.55 -4.47
CA ILE A 20 -16.82 5.46 -5.17
C ILE A 20 -17.08 6.73 -4.34
N TRP A 21 -17.33 6.57 -3.04
CA TRP A 21 -17.58 7.71 -2.14
C TRP A 21 -16.37 8.66 -2.03
N ARG A 22 -15.15 8.15 -2.28
CA ARG A 22 -13.91 8.94 -2.25
C ARG A 22 -13.53 9.54 -3.61
N VAL A 23 -14.33 9.34 -4.65
CA VAL A 23 -14.15 10.05 -5.93
C VAL A 23 -14.30 11.55 -5.68
N GLY A 24 -13.33 12.33 -6.15
CA GLY A 24 -13.27 13.78 -5.94
C GLY A 24 -12.48 14.22 -4.70
N THR A 25 -11.94 13.29 -3.89
CA THR A 25 -10.98 13.66 -2.83
C THR A 25 -9.75 14.36 -3.45
N PRO A 26 -9.39 15.59 -3.01
CA PRO A 26 -8.23 16.31 -3.52
C PRO A 26 -6.92 15.54 -3.38
N TYR A 27 -6.09 15.59 -4.42
CA TYR A 27 -4.79 14.94 -4.42
C TYR A 27 -3.76 15.75 -3.60
N GLY A 28 -3.04 15.08 -2.70
CA GLY A 28 -2.00 15.69 -1.89
C GLY A 28 -0.91 14.67 -1.53
N ILE A 29 0.33 14.98 -1.89
CA ILE A 29 1.49 14.09 -1.66
C ILE A 29 1.95 14.21 -0.21
N PHE A 30 2.32 13.07 0.41
CA PHE A 30 2.85 12.99 1.77
C PHE A 30 1.88 13.60 2.79
N LYS A 31 0.69 13.00 2.89
CA LYS A 31 -0.40 13.49 3.74
C LYS A 31 -0.83 12.56 4.86
N LEU A 32 -0.09 11.48 5.11
CA LEU A 32 -0.24 10.66 6.30
C LEU A 32 1.04 10.73 7.12
N GLY A 33 0.86 10.89 8.43
CA GLY A 33 1.93 10.97 9.40
C GLY A 33 1.63 10.17 10.66
N GLU A 34 2.43 10.40 11.70
CA GLU A 34 2.28 9.76 13.02
C GLU A 34 1.65 10.69 14.06
N GLU A 35 1.17 11.87 13.64
CA GLU A 35 0.65 12.94 14.52
C GLU A 35 1.71 13.51 15.48
N ILE A 36 2.98 13.16 15.26
CA ILE A 36 4.16 13.58 16.02
C ILE A 36 5.35 13.74 15.06
N GLU A 37 6.37 14.47 15.48
CA GLU A 37 7.63 14.58 14.73
C GLU A 37 8.23 13.18 14.42
N PRO A 38 8.84 12.99 13.23
CA PRO A 38 9.12 13.98 12.19
C PRO A 38 7.96 14.25 11.20
N ASP A 39 6.82 13.56 11.35
CA ASP A 39 5.71 13.64 10.41
C ASP A 39 4.38 13.90 11.16
N PRO A 40 4.04 15.18 11.39
CA PRO A 40 2.88 15.56 12.20
C PRO A 40 1.54 15.40 11.47
N ASP A 41 1.53 14.95 10.21
CA ASP A 41 0.28 14.68 9.50
C ASP A 41 -0.55 13.59 10.23
N PRO A 42 -1.89 13.55 10.03
CA PRO A 42 -2.75 12.60 10.71
C PRO A 42 -2.48 11.15 10.33
N ILE A 43 -2.71 10.22 11.27
CA ILE A 43 -2.67 8.77 10.98
C ILE A 43 -3.81 8.37 10.05
N LEU A 44 -4.97 9.02 10.16
CA LEU A 44 -6.14 8.74 9.35
C LEU A 44 -6.79 10.04 8.90
N ARG A 45 -7.03 10.17 7.60
CA ARG A 45 -7.73 11.32 7.01
C ARG A 45 -8.50 10.96 5.74
N ILE A 46 -9.42 11.83 5.34
CA ILE A 46 -10.29 11.64 4.16
C ILE A 46 -10.42 12.91 3.29
N ASP A 47 -9.90 14.02 3.77
CA ASP A 47 -9.96 15.35 3.16
C ASP A 47 -8.96 15.53 2.01
N THR A 48 -7.89 14.72 1.99
CA THR A 48 -6.91 14.66 0.90
C THR A 48 -6.31 13.25 0.81
N SER A 49 -5.68 12.92 -0.31
CA SER A 49 -5.10 11.61 -0.55
C SER A 49 -3.98 11.65 -1.59
N ASP A 50 -2.95 10.84 -1.42
CA ASP A 50 -2.17 10.31 -2.54
C ASP A 50 -2.64 8.88 -2.88
N CYS A 51 -1.94 8.19 -3.77
CA CYS A 51 -2.25 6.82 -4.17
C CYS A 51 -2.18 5.82 -3.00
N THR A 52 -1.20 5.97 -2.10
CA THR A 52 -1.00 5.08 -0.94
C THR A 52 -2.04 5.37 0.12
N VAL A 53 -2.26 6.64 0.45
CA VAL A 53 -3.34 7.07 1.35
C VAL A 53 -4.69 6.58 0.83
N HIS A 54 -4.90 6.57 -0.50
CA HIS A 54 -6.15 6.11 -1.07
C HIS A 54 -6.38 4.63 -0.75
N VAL A 55 -5.43 3.77 -1.07
CA VAL A 55 -5.55 2.33 -0.82
C VAL A 55 -5.71 2.03 0.66
N LEU A 56 -4.85 2.60 1.52
CA LEU A 56 -4.85 2.30 2.95
C LEU A 56 -6.11 2.75 3.65
N THR A 57 -6.55 3.98 3.39
CA THR A 57 -7.77 4.52 3.97
C THR A 57 -8.98 3.70 3.52
N SER A 58 -9.05 3.30 2.25
CA SER A 58 -10.13 2.45 1.75
C SER A 58 -10.15 1.07 2.44
N ILE A 59 -9.00 0.41 2.61
CA ILE A 59 -8.92 -0.87 3.34
C ILE A 59 -9.29 -0.70 4.81
N ALA A 60 -8.78 0.36 5.47
CA ALA A 60 -9.05 0.64 6.87
C ALA A 60 -10.57 0.80 7.10
N PHE A 61 -11.23 1.69 6.36
CA PHE A 61 -12.68 1.89 6.48
C PHE A 61 -13.49 0.64 6.11
N THR A 62 -13.05 -0.14 5.12
CA THR A 62 -13.78 -1.36 4.75
C THR A 62 -13.86 -2.34 5.92
N ASN A 63 -12.86 -2.33 6.80
CA ASN A 63 -12.78 -3.20 7.98
C ASN A 63 -13.31 -2.54 9.27
N SER A 64 -13.93 -1.36 9.20
CA SER A 64 -14.29 -0.58 10.41
C SER A 64 -15.75 -0.18 10.48
N LYS A 65 -16.33 -0.25 11.68
CA LYS A 65 -17.69 0.25 11.94
C LYS A 65 -17.72 1.72 12.38
N ASP A 66 -16.60 2.21 12.90
CA ASP A 66 -16.46 3.57 13.44
C ASP A 66 -15.04 4.12 13.18
N TRP A 67 -14.84 5.39 13.53
CA TRP A 67 -13.57 6.10 13.32
C TRP A 67 -12.42 5.55 14.16
N LYS A 68 -12.71 5.07 15.37
CA LYS A 68 -11.69 4.50 16.27
C LYS A 68 -11.16 3.19 15.69
N GLN A 69 -12.06 2.33 15.20
CA GLN A 69 -11.69 1.13 14.47
C GLN A 69 -10.94 1.45 13.18
N ALA A 70 -11.34 2.49 12.45
CA ALA A 70 -10.63 2.89 11.22
C ALA A 70 -9.20 3.32 11.51
N ARG A 71 -9.00 4.09 12.58
CA ARG A 71 -7.66 4.49 13.02
C ARG A 71 -6.82 3.28 13.45
N ASN A 72 -7.40 2.36 14.22
CA ASN A 72 -6.70 1.15 14.64
C ASN A 72 -6.34 0.23 13.46
N ASN A 73 -7.27 0.07 12.51
CA ASN A 73 -7.01 -0.70 11.29
C ASN A 73 -5.95 -0.05 10.42
N MET A 74 -5.96 1.28 10.31
CA MET A 74 -4.89 2.02 9.64
C MET A 74 -3.53 1.74 10.28
N ILE A 75 -3.44 1.77 11.62
CA ILE A 75 -2.21 1.41 12.33
C ILE A 75 -1.80 -0.03 12.00
N ASP A 76 -2.76 -0.95 12.02
CA ASP A 76 -2.50 -2.35 11.75
C ASP A 76 -2.01 -2.62 10.32
N ILE A 77 -2.52 -1.89 9.32
CA ILE A 77 -2.16 -2.08 7.91
C ILE A 77 -0.90 -1.28 7.55
N HIS A 78 -0.64 -0.12 8.19
CA HIS A 78 0.39 0.82 7.75
C HIS A 78 1.73 0.73 8.50
N TYR A 79 1.76 0.04 9.65
CA TYR A 79 2.98 -0.09 10.45
C TYR A 79 3.38 -1.55 10.70
N LYS A 80 4.68 -1.78 10.76
CA LYS A 80 5.33 -3.04 11.11
C LYS A 80 5.17 -3.28 12.62
N ALA A 81 5.06 -4.55 12.98
CA ALA A 81 5.09 -4.94 14.38
C ALA A 81 6.53 -4.94 14.90
N ASP A 82 6.68 -4.64 16.18
CA ASP A 82 7.92 -4.88 16.92
C ASP A 82 8.14 -6.39 17.17
N GLU A 83 9.25 -6.72 17.84
CA GLU A 83 9.60 -8.11 18.19
C GLU A 83 8.55 -8.81 19.06
N LYS A 84 7.68 -8.06 19.74
CA LYS A 84 6.59 -8.57 20.57
C LYS A 84 5.27 -8.66 19.81
N GLY A 85 5.27 -8.39 18.50
CA GLY A 85 4.07 -8.40 17.66
C GLY A 85 3.21 -7.15 17.80
N LYS A 86 3.66 -6.11 18.52
CA LYS A 86 2.89 -4.89 18.74
C LYS A 86 3.21 -3.83 17.69
N LYS A 87 2.18 -3.18 17.17
CA LYS A 87 2.32 -2.10 16.18
C LYS A 87 2.19 -0.76 16.86
N PHE A 88 3.20 0.08 16.67
CA PHE A 88 3.20 1.46 17.09
C PHE A 88 3.43 2.35 15.88
N PRO A 89 2.64 3.42 15.70
CA PRO A 89 2.83 4.35 14.60
C PRO A 89 4.09 5.18 14.86
N THR A 90 5.20 4.78 14.23
CA THR A 90 6.45 5.54 14.22
C THR A 90 6.93 5.65 12.79
N PHE A 91 7.70 6.69 12.50
CA PHE A 91 8.30 6.85 11.19
C PHE A 91 9.08 5.59 10.77
N LYS A 92 9.87 4.99 11.68
CA LYS A 92 10.68 3.79 11.38
C LYS A 92 9.85 2.52 11.17
N SER A 93 8.70 2.38 11.85
CA SER A 93 7.84 1.21 11.69
C SER A 93 6.94 1.29 10.46
N ARG A 94 6.81 2.48 9.83
CA ARG A 94 5.96 2.67 8.66
C ARG A 94 6.43 1.81 7.47
N TRP A 95 5.48 1.23 6.75
CA TRP A 95 5.76 0.57 5.47
C TRP A 95 6.05 1.61 4.37
N HIS A 96 7.29 2.09 4.27
CA HIS A 96 7.71 3.10 3.29
C HIS A 96 7.80 2.56 1.86
N TYR A 97 8.34 1.35 1.69
CA TYR A 97 8.61 0.78 0.37
C TYR A 97 7.46 -0.12 -0.07
N THR A 98 6.90 0.14 -1.26
CA THR A 98 5.78 -0.65 -1.81
C THR A 98 6.16 -2.11 -2.02
N SER A 99 7.36 -2.40 -2.55
CA SER A 99 7.85 -3.77 -2.71
C SER A 99 7.98 -4.49 -1.38
N ASP A 100 8.48 -3.81 -0.34
CA ASP A 100 8.53 -4.38 1.02
C ASP A 100 7.13 -4.68 1.57
N ARG A 101 6.21 -3.72 1.42
CA ARG A 101 4.81 -3.87 1.81
C ARG A 101 4.17 -5.07 1.13
N ILE A 102 4.21 -5.18 -0.19
CA ILE A 102 3.48 -6.26 -0.90
C ILE A 102 4.11 -7.64 -0.69
N THR A 103 5.40 -7.71 -0.36
CA THR A 103 6.05 -8.97 0.00
C THR A 103 5.58 -9.48 1.36
N TYR A 104 5.50 -8.62 2.37
CA TYR A 104 5.37 -9.07 3.77
C TYR A 104 4.07 -8.65 4.47
N ASN A 105 3.38 -7.62 4.00
CA ASN A 105 2.15 -7.16 4.61
C ASN A 105 0.99 -8.11 4.25
N PRO A 106 0.29 -8.69 5.25
CA PRO A 106 -0.76 -9.67 4.99
C PRO A 106 -1.99 -9.08 4.27
N TYR A 107 -2.19 -7.77 4.30
CA TYR A 107 -3.34 -7.09 3.69
C TYR A 107 -3.15 -6.77 2.20
N THR A 108 -1.90 -6.75 1.72
CA THR A 108 -1.57 -6.34 0.35
C THR A 108 -0.63 -7.34 -0.32
N ARG A 109 -0.83 -8.63 -0.06
CA ARG A 109 0.03 -9.71 -0.57
C ARG A 109 0.14 -9.66 -2.09
N ASP A 110 1.36 -9.76 -2.58
CA ASP A 110 1.65 -9.86 -4.00
C ASP A 110 1.01 -11.12 -4.63
N LYS A 111 0.37 -10.93 -5.78
CA LYS A 111 -0.27 -11.98 -6.58
C LYS A 111 0.36 -12.16 -7.95
N THR A 112 1.37 -11.36 -8.30
CA THR A 112 1.96 -11.31 -9.64
C THR A 112 2.36 -12.70 -10.15
N LEU A 113 3.12 -13.47 -9.35
CA LEU A 113 3.56 -14.82 -9.70
C LEU A 113 2.42 -15.85 -9.83
N SER A 114 1.25 -15.57 -9.26
CA SER A 114 0.07 -16.44 -9.36
C SER A 114 -0.85 -16.10 -10.54
N LEU A 115 -0.68 -14.92 -11.14
CA LEU A 115 -1.55 -14.42 -12.22
C LEU A 115 -1.01 -14.76 -13.60
N ILE A 116 0.32 -14.86 -13.76
CA ILE A 116 0.95 -15.10 -15.05
C ILE A 116 2.20 -15.98 -14.88
N LYS A 117 2.53 -16.76 -15.91
CA LYS A 117 3.69 -17.66 -15.86
C LYS A 117 4.99 -16.85 -15.74
N PRO A 118 6.00 -17.36 -15.01
CA PRO A 118 7.28 -16.66 -14.83
C PRO A 118 7.99 -16.27 -16.14
N SER A 119 7.78 -17.01 -17.23
CA SER A 119 8.37 -16.71 -18.55
C SER A 119 7.86 -15.42 -19.20
N PHE A 120 6.74 -14.87 -18.73
CA PHE A 120 6.16 -13.60 -19.21
C PHE A 120 6.39 -12.45 -18.23
N LEU A 121 7.14 -12.70 -17.15
CA LEU A 121 7.48 -11.66 -16.18
C LEU A 121 8.84 -11.06 -16.52
N ASP A 122 8.95 -9.77 -16.28
CA ASP A 122 10.25 -9.11 -16.17
C ASP A 122 10.61 -8.94 -14.70
N SER A 123 11.87 -8.61 -14.42
CA SER A 123 12.36 -8.45 -13.07
C SER A 123 13.42 -7.36 -12.95
N VAL A 124 13.60 -6.89 -11.73
CA VAL A 124 14.70 -5.99 -11.37
C VAL A 124 15.30 -6.46 -10.04
N GLN A 125 16.63 -6.40 -9.96
CA GLN A 125 17.35 -6.55 -8.70
C GLN A 125 17.64 -5.17 -8.12
N LEU A 126 17.29 -4.98 -6.85
CA LEU A 126 17.50 -3.71 -6.16
C LEU A 126 17.73 -3.92 -4.67
N THR A 127 18.40 -2.94 -4.05
CA THR A 127 18.53 -2.85 -2.59
C THR A 127 17.62 -1.73 -2.11
N LEU A 128 16.57 -2.08 -1.36
CA LEU A 128 15.68 -1.09 -0.75
C LEU A 128 16.43 -0.23 0.25
N ASN A 129 16.02 1.03 0.36
CA ASN A 129 16.61 2.05 1.23
C ASN A 129 18.09 2.32 1.01
N LYS A 130 18.59 2.15 -0.22
CA LYS A 130 19.98 2.41 -0.56
C LYS A 130 20.13 3.10 -1.91
N LYS A 131 20.83 4.23 -1.92
CA LYS A 131 21.18 5.00 -3.14
C LYS A 131 22.44 4.44 -3.80
N SER A 132 22.79 5.00 -4.96
CA SER A 132 24.04 4.67 -5.66
C SER A 132 25.32 4.98 -4.88
N ASP A 133 25.28 5.94 -3.95
CA ASP A 133 26.40 6.32 -3.08
C ASP A 133 26.42 5.53 -1.76
N GLU A 134 25.63 4.47 -1.66
CA GLU A 134 25.45 3.60 -0.50
C GLU A 134 24.73 4.25 0.70
N SER A 135 24.37 5.54 0.62
CA SER A 135 23.58 6.22 1.66
C SER A 135 22.12 5.78 1.66
N GLU A 136 21.44 5.95 2.79
CA GLU A 136 20.01 5.65 2.89
C GLU A 136 19.15 6.74 2.22
N PHE A 137 18.00 6.32 1.67
CA PHE A 137 16.96 7.26 1.22
C PHE A 137 16.23 7.89 2.40
N LEU A 138 15.99 7.09 3.44
CA LEU A 138 15.28 7.46 4.66
C LEU A 138 16.09 6.91 5.84
N ASP A 139 16.23 7.67 6.93
CA ASP A 139 16.86 7.21 8.18
C ASP A 139 15.99 6.12 8.83
N LEU A 140 16.22 4.88 8.40
CA LEU A 140 15.51 3.71 8.87
C LEU A 140 16.48 2.68 9.47
N ASP A 141 17.78 2.80 9.22
CA ASP A 141 18.82 1.88 9.68
C ASP A 141 18.54 0.44 9.22
N TRP A 142 18.05 0.30 7.99
CA TRP A 142 17.86 -1.00 7.34
C TRP A 142 17.87 -0.85 5.83
N SER A 143 18.35 -1.90 5.17
CA SER A 143 18.24 -2.07 3.72
C SER A 143 17.88 -3.52 3.40
N SER A 144 17.38 -3.78 2.19
CA SER A 144 17.02 -5.14 1.80
C SER A 144 17.21 -5.36 0.31
N TYR A 145 18.18 -6.22 -0.03
CA TYR A 145 18.38 -6.71 -1.38
C TYR A 145 17.28 -7.70 -1.78
N ARG A 146 16.68 -7.51 -2.95
CA ARG A 146 15.66 -8.41 -3.49
C ARG A 146 15.50 -8.31 -5.00
N THR A 147 14.98 -9.39 -5.58
CA THR A 147 14.46 -9.40 -6.94
C THR A 147 12.96 -9.12 -6.90
N VAL A 148 12.51 -8.11 -7.64
CA VAL A 148 11.08 -7.78 -7.78
C VAL A 148 10.64 -8.16 -9.19
N TYR A 149 9.64 -9.02 -9.28
CA TYR A 149 9.00 -9.40 -10.54
C TYR A 149 7.82 -8.49 -10.84
N PHE A 150 7.62 -8.20 -12.12
CA PHE A 150 6.48 -7.39 -12.57
C PHE A 150 6.04 -7.81 -13.97
N ILE A 151 4.79 -7.47 -14.30
CA ILE A 151 4.20 -7.74 -15.60
C ILE A 151 4.60 -6.58 -16.53
N PRO A 152 5.36 -6.82 -17.60
CA PRO A 152 5.71 -5.79 -18.56
C PRO A 152 4.48 -5.33 -19.35
N ASN A 153 4.49 -4.10 -19.86
CA ASN A 153 3.31 -3.51 -20.52
C ASN A 153 2.78 -4.34 -21.70
N ASP A 154 3.68 -4.98 -22.46
CA ASP A 154 3.32 -5.78 -23.65
C ASP A 154 2.51 -7.04 -23.28
N GLU A 155 2.57 -7.48 -22.03
CA GLU A 155 1.81 -8.63 -21.51
C GLU A 155 0.44 -8.22 -20.94
N ILE A 156 0.19 -6.92 -20.77
CA ILE A 156 -1.09 -6.39 -20.26
C ILE A 156 -2.08 -6.24 -21.41
N ASN A 157 -2.72 -7.34 -21.78
CA ASN A 157 -3.75 -7.39 -22.82
C ASN A 157 -5.16 -7.63 -22.24
N LYS A 158 -6.19 -7.56 -23.09
CA LYS A 158 -7.59 -7.77 -22.67
C LYS A 158 -7.82 -9.13 -22.01
N HIS A 159 -7.17 -10.19 -22.49
CA HIS A 159 -7.30 -11.53 -21.90
C HIS A 159 -6.73 -11.56 -20.48
N PHE A 160 -5.56 -10.96 -20.27
CA PHE A 160 -4.97 -10.79 -18.95
C PHE A 160 -5.88 -9.98 -18.02
N LEU A 161 -6.39 -8.83 -18.46
CA LEU A 161 -7.27 -7.98 -17.64
C LEU A 161 -8.55 -8.71 -17.21
N LEU A 162 -9.12 -9.57 -18.07
CA LEU A 162 -10.28 -10.39 -17.75
C LEU A 162 -9.97 -11.53 -16.76
N SER A 163 -8.69 -11.89 -16.59
CA SER A 163 -8.24 -12.91 -15.64
C SER A 163 -8.03 -12.35 -14.22
N LEU A 164 -8.00 -11.03 -14.07
CA LEU A 164 -7.77 -10.39 -12.77
C LEU A 164 -8.93 -10.67 -11.81
N PRO A 165 -8.64 -10.78 -10.50
CA PRO A 165 -9.69 -10.81 -9.49
C PRO A 165 -10.62 -9.59 -9.61
N GLU A 166 -11.88 -9.76 -9.20
CA GLU A 166 -12.87 -8.67 -9.18
C GLU A 166 -12.37 -7.41 -8.46
N ILE A 167 -11.48 -7.59 -7.48
CA ILE A 167 -10.79 -6.52 -6.76
C ILE A 167 -9.31 -6.90 -6.63
N CYS A 168 -8.43 -6.05 -7.16
CA CYS A 168 -7.00 -6.13 -6.93
C CYS A 168 -6.39 -4.72 -6.79
N GLY A 169 -5.31 -4.62 -6.02
CA GLY A 169 -4.45 -3.44 -6.04
C GLY A 169 -3.43 -3.52 -7.18
N ILE A 170 -2.95 -2.37 -7.64
CA ILE A 170 -1.92 -2.28 -8.68
C ILE A 170 -0.79 -1.41 -8.15
N ALA A 171 0.44 -1.93 -8.22
CA ALA A 171 1.66 -1.17 -8.01
C ALA A 171 2.32 -0.93 -9.37
N PHE A 172 2.73 0.31 -9.63
CA PHE A 172 3.39 0.68 -10.88
C PHE A 172 4.90 0.61 -10.74
N VAL A 173 5.55 0.03 -11.75
CA VAL A 173 7.00 0.00 -11.85
C VAL A 173 7.47 1.14 -12.76
N ARG A 174 8.32 2.01 -12.23
CA ARG A 174 9.02 3.05 -13.01
C ARG A 174 10.48 2.68 -13.13
N ARG A 175 10.89 2.14 -14.29
CA ARG A 175 12.27 1.70 -14.51
C ARG A 175 13.30 2.82 -14.34
N SER A 176 12.91 4.06 -14.63
CA SER A 176 13.76 5.24 -14.43
C SER A 176 14.15 5.48 -12.98
N TYR A 177 13.49 4.83 -12.01
CA TYR A 177 13.83 4.93 -10.60
C TYR A 177 14.80 3.84 -10.13
N PHE A 178 15.21 2.94 -11.02
CA PHE A 178 16.20 1.92 -10.69
C PHE A 178 17.60 2.52 -10.75
N GLY A 179 18.37 2.36 -9.67
CA GLY A 179 19.74 2.87 -9.59
C GLY A 179 19.86 4.36 -9.30
N MET A 180 18.76 5.02 -8.89
CA MET A 180 18.83 6.33 -8.22
C MET A 180 19.33 6.20 -6.78
#